data_AF-A0A484BHN1-F1
#
_entry.id   AF-A0A484BHN1-F1
#
_cell.length_a   1.000
_cell.length_b   1.000
_cell.length_c   1.000
_cell.angle_alpha   90.00
_cell.angle_beta   90.00
_cell.angle_gamma   90.00
#
_symmetry.space_group_name_H-M   'P 1'
#
loop_
_entity.id
_entity.type
_entity.pdbx_description
1 polymer ?
#
loop_
_entity_poly.entity_id
_entity_poly.type
_entity_poly.pdbx_seq_one_letter_code
_entity_poly.pdbx_strand_id
1 'polypeptide(L)'
;MSRLLTICLLSLALAVQCVLSENPAEGLNIHIRGQLQQYEKYLANDDGSHKEDLQKLIGIYETALKTEDFNAKQALVNEVPSKFSAEFGQFVQSKLQEDQINEDISGAISFYKSLLAKGEFKADIEKALVELESLQKQTQFEAKRDGFLNLEKGFSPEFVNFLKSDALPQINKDLKSGVEFFEKVLAESDVKYATEIKGLKAQAEAALADSVPIDDKQKTLYEIRNPANADLIEYLKAKFAELN
;
A
#
# COMPACT_ATOMS: atom_id res chain seq x y z
N MET A 1 9.53 -23.63 2.03
CA MET A 1 10.10 -23.14 3.30
C MET A 1 10.86 -21.86 3.02
N SER A 2 10.33 -20.74 3.51
CA SER A 2 10.95 -19.46 3.91
C SER A 2 9.74 -18.52 4.12
N ARG A 3 9.01 -18.53 5.24
CA ARG A 3 9.37 -18.08 6.60
C ARG A 3 10.20 -16.79 6.62
N LEU A 4 9.68 -15.76 5.94
CA LEU A 4 10.02 -14.35 6.16
C LEU A 4 8.74 -13.50 5.99
N LEU A 5 7.74 -13.75 6.84
CA LEU A 5 6.69 -12.77 7.15
C LEU A 5 7.20 -11.92 8.32
N THR A 6 8.28 -11.17 8.08
CA THR A 6 8.81 -10.15 8.97
C THR A 6 7.92 -8.92 8.75
N ILE A 7 6.92 -8.69 9.62
CA ILE A 7 7.01 -7.81 10.80
C ILE A 7 7.38 -6.37 10.37
N CYS A 8 6.50 -5.42 10.69
CA CYS A 8 6.63 -3.95 10.52
C CYS A 8 6.08 -3.27 9.24
N LEU A 9 4.87 -3.62 8.77
CA LEU A 9 4.16 -2.76 7.80
C LEU A 9 3.32 -1.64 8.44
N LEU A 10 2.96 -1.76 9.72
CA LEU A 10 2.05 -0.81 10.38
C LEU A 10 2.72 0.46 10.89
N SER A 11 4.01 0.42 11.23
CA SER A 11 4.78 1.64 11.57
C SER A 11 5.37 2.34 10.34
N LEU A 12 5.64 1.60 9.24
CA LEU A 12 6.24 2.18 8.03
C LEU A 12 5.23 2.92 7.13
N ALA A 13 3.97 2.48 7.08
CA ALA A 13 2.93 3.21 6.33
C ALA A 13 2.59 4.57 6.98
N LEU A 14 2.72 4.65 8.31
CA LEU A 14 2.46 5.82 9.16
C LEU A 14 3.45 6.95 8.91
N ALA A 15 4.73 6.62 8.77
CA ALA A 15 5.78 7.60 8.46
C ALA A 15 5.63 8.15 7.04
N VAL A 16 5.12 7.37 6.08
CA VAL A 16 5.03 7.82 4.69
C VAL A 16 3.82 8.73 4.48
N GLN A 17 2.60 8.36 4.89
CA GLN A 17 1.41 9.18 4.63
C GLN A 17 1.34 10.48 5.45
N CYS A 18 1.90 10.52 6.66
CA CYS A 18 1.92 11.76 7.47
C CYS A 18 2.98 12.76 6.96
N VAL A 19 4.10 12.25 6.46
CA VAL A 19 5.21 13.08 5.95
C VAL A 19 4.85 13.63 4.55
N LEU A 20 3.98 12.95 3.80
CA LEU A 20 3.45 13.36 2.49
C LEU A 20 2.35 14.43 2.48
N SER A 21 1.93 14.96 3.63
CA SER A 21 0.89 15.99 3.68
C SER A 21 1.52 17.38 3.88
N GLU A 22 0.99 18.40 3.20
CA GLU A 22 1.37 19.81 3.38
C GLU A 22 1.32 20.27 4.85
N ASN A 23 0.63 19.51 5.72
CA ASN A 23 0.60 19.69 7.17
C ASN A 23 0.73 18.33 7.90
N PRO A 24 1.94 17.91 8.29
CA PRO A 24 2.18 16.61 8.93
C PRO A 24 1.33 16.32 10.17
N ALA A 25 0.93 17.36 10.90
CA ALA A 25 0.03 17.23 12.04
C ALA A 25 -1.40 16.85 11.60
N GLU A 26 -1.88 17.39 10.48
CA GLU A 26 -3.17 17.01 9.91
C GLU A 26 -3.12 15.66 9.21
N GLY A 27 -2.01 15.31 8.54
CA GLY A 27 -1.78 13.96 8.03
C GLY A 27 -1.87 12.89 9.14
N LEU A 28 -1.24 13.16 10.28
CA LEU A 28 -1.33 12.29 11.45
C LEU A 28 -2.76 12.23 12.04
N ASN A 29 -3.48 13.35 12.06
CA ASN A 29 -4.89 13.35 12.50
C ASN A 29 -5.79 12.51 11.58
N ILE A 30 -5.67 12.68 10.26
CA ILE A 30 -6.44 11.92 9.26
C ILE A 30 -6.16 10.43 9.44
N HIS A 31 -4.89 10.07 9.57
CA HIS A 31 -4.49 8.68 9.79
C HIS A 31 -5.10 8.09 11.07
N ILE A 32 -4.97 8.80 12.20
CA ILE A 32 -5.51 8.33 13.49
C ILE A 32 -7.04 8.20 13.42
N ARG A 33 -7.75 9.13 12.76
CA ARG A 33 -9.20 9.03 12.55
C ARG A 33 -9.58 7.80 11.71
N GLY A 34 -8.85 7.51 10.63
CA GLY A 34 -9.09 6.33 9.81
C GLY A 34 -8.90 5.03 10.57
N GLN A 35 -7.81 4.93 11.36
CA GLN A 35 -7.55 3.77 12.21
C GLN A 35 -8.61 3.61 13.31
N LEU A 36 -9.05 4.72 13.93
CA LEU A 36 -10.11 4.71 14.93
C LEU A 36 -11.40 4.10 14.37
N GLN A 37 -11.83 4.52 13.18
CA GLN A 37 -13.01 3.97 12.52
C GLN A 37 -12.89 2.46 12.25
N GLN A 38 -11.70 1.99 11.87
CA GLN A 38 -11.43 0.56 11.67
C GLN A 38 -11.53 -0.21 13.00
N TYR A 39 -10.92 0.29 14.07
CA TYR A 39 -10.98 -0.36 15.38
C TYR A 39 -12.38 -0.36 15.99
N GLU A 40 -13.14 0.73 15.84
CA GLU A 40 -14.55 0.80 16.23
C GLU A 40 -15.40 -0.23 15.47
N LYS A 41 -15.16 -0.39 14.16
CA LYS A 41 -15.78 -1.45 13.36
C LYS A 41 -15.40 -2.83 13.87
N TYR A 42 -14.15 -3.07 14.25
CA TYR A 42 -13.72 -4.35 14.82
C TYR A 42 -14.41 -4.62 16.15
N LEU A 43 -14.48 -3.63 17.03
CA LEU A 43 -15.18 -3.73 18.31
C LEU A 43 -16.67 -4.04 18.14
N ALA A 44 -17.34 -3.42 17.16
CA ALA A 44 -18.76 -3.65 16.91
C ALA A 44 -19.06 -5.07 16.40
N ASN A 45 -18.07 -5.74 15.78
CA ASN A 45 -18.21 -7.06 15.18
C ASN A 45 -17.41 -8.15 15.93
N ASP A 46 -16.81 -7.82 17.08
CA ASP A 46 -16.07 -8.77 17.91
C ASP A 46 -17.04 -9.75 18.59
N ASP A 47 -16.65 -11.01 18.67
CA ASP A 47 -17.42 -12.07 19.35
C ASP A 47 -17.28 -12.02 20.89
N GLY A 48 -16.53 -11.03 21.39
CA GLY A 48 -16.22 -10.80 22.80
C GLY A 48 -14.81 -11.23 23.18
N SER A 49 -14.07 -11.93 22.29
CA SER A 49 -12.72 -12.44 22.58
C SER A 49 -11.66 -11.35 22.75
N HIS A 50 -11.82 -10.19 22.10
CA HIS A 50 -10.81 -9.11 22.12
C HIS A 50 -11.37 -7.75 22.56
N LYS A 51 -12.61 -7.72 23.05
CA LYS A 51 -13.33 -6.50 23.41
C LYS A 51 -12.54 -5.53 24.29
N GLU A 52 -11.94 -6.01 25.38
CA GLU A 52 -11.21 -5.16 26.33
C GLU A 52 -9.96 -4.53 25.69
N ASP A 53 -9.21 -5.33 24.92
CA ASP A 53 -8.03 -4.85 24.20
C ASP A 53 -8.40 -3.87 23.08
N LEU A 54 -9.51 -4.10 22.35
CA LEU A 54 -10.04 -3.15 21.36
C LEU A 54 -10.47 -1.83 21.99
N GLN A 55 -11.16 -1.86 23.12
CA GLN A 55 -11.55 -0.65 23.85
C GLN A 55 -10.32 0.14 24.32
N LYS A 56 -9.30 -0.57 24.83
CA LYS A 56 -8.03 0.04 25.22
C LYS A 56 -7.29 0.65 24.02
N LEU A 57 -7.27 -0.04 22.88
CA LEU A 57 -6.66 0.45 21.64
C LEU A 57 -7.34 1.72 21.13
N ILE A 58 -8.68 1.71 21.08
CA ILE A 58 -9.49 2.89 20.71
C ILE A 58 -9.17 4.05 21.66
N GLY A 59 -9.15 3.82 22.98
CA GLY A 59 -8.84 4.86 23.96
C GLY A 59 -7.44 5.50 23.78
N ILE A 60 -6.43 4.72 23.35
CA ILE A 60 -5.11 5.27 23.01
C ILE A 60 -5.20 6.19 21.80
N TYR A 61 -5.90 5.78 20.73
CA TYR A 61 -6.07 6.59 19.51
C TYR A 61 -6.93 7.83 19.75
N GLU A 62 -7.98 7.76 20.58
CA GLU A 62 -8.76 8.93 21.02
C GLU A 62 -7.90 9.92 21.80
N THR A 63 -7.02 9.43 22.68
CA THR A 63 -6.09 10.26 23.45
C THR A 63 -5.07 10.91 22.53
N ALA A 64 -4.56 10.17 21.54
CA ALA A 64 -3.67 10.70 20.53
C ALA A 64 -4.34 11.83 19.72
N LEU A 65 -5.62 11.69 19.31
CA LEU A 65 -6.35 12.76 18.63
C LEU A 65 -6.50 14.04 19.44
N LYS A 66 -6.67 13.93 20.76
CA LYS A 66 -6.80 15.06 21.69
C LYS A 66 -5.45 15.71 22.03
N THR A 67 -4.35 15.06 21.70
CA THR A 67 -3.00 15.59 21.96
C THR A 67 -2.65 16.61 20.89
N GLU A 68 -2.35 17.85 21.26
CA GLU A 68 -2.02 18.90 20.28
C GLU A 68 -0.57 18.80 19.78
N ASP A 69 0.35 18.43 20.67
CA ASP A 69 1.76 18.28 20.32
C ASP A 69 1.99 17.09 19.38
N PHE A 70 2.63 17.35 18.25
CA PHE A 70 2.88 16.36 17.22
C PHE A 70 3.77 15.21 17.70
N ASN A 71 4.86 15.51 18.42
CA ASN A 71 5.82 14.50 18.86
C ASN A 71 5.22 13.59 19.92
N ALA A 72 4.48 14.16 20.88
CA ALA A 72 3.75 13.42 21.89
C ALA A 72 2.65 12.54 21.27
N LYS A 73 1.91 13.06 20.29
CA LYS A 73 0.92 12.30 19.53
C LYS A 73 1.54 11.12 18.77
N GLN A 74 2.64 11.37 18.08
CA GLN A 74 3.35 10.35 17.31
C GLN A 74 3.93 9.27 18.25
N ALA A 75 4.49 9.66 19.39
CA ALA A 75 4.99 8.72 20.41
C ALA A 75 3.88 7.81 20.94
N LEU A 76 2.69 8.36 21.24
CA LEU A 76 1.55 7.57 21.70
C LEU A 76 1.16 6.46 20.72
N VAL A 77 1.14 6.78 19.42
CA VAL A 77 0.82 5.82 18.36
C VAL A 77 1.95 4.80 18.18
N ASN A 78 3.21 5.23 18.18
CA ASN A 78 4.37 4.35 17.99
C ASN A 78 4.55 3.33 19.13
N GLU A 79 4.09 3.65 20.34
CA GLU A 79 4.17 2.74 21.49
C GLU A 79 3.08 1.67 21.51
N VAL A 80 2.03 1.78 20.69
CA VAL A 80 0.88 0.86 20.68
C VAL A 80 1.32 -0.61 20.62
N PRO A 81 2.24 -1.06 19.74
CA PRO A 81 2.64 -2.47 19.67
C PRO A 81 3.21 -3.02 20.98
N SER A 82 3.81 -2.18 21.83
CA SER A 82 4.37 -2.59 23.12
C SER A 82 3.34 -2.72 24.25
N LYS A 83 2.11 -2.21 24.06
CA LYS A 83 1.05 -2.13 25.08
C LYS A 83 0.05 -3.29 25.04
N PHE A 84 0.20 -4.20 24.08
CA PHE A 84 -0.71 -5.32 23.82
C PHE A 84 0.02 -6.65 23.67
N SER A 85 -0.72 -7.74 23.81
CA SER A 85 -0.19 -9.08 23.57
C SER A 85 0.11 -9.31 22.09
N ALA A 86 1.03 -10.23 21.80
CA ALA A 86 1.32 -10.64 20.42
C ALA A 86 0.10 -11.26 19.73
N GLU A 87 -0.75 -11.97 20.49
CA GLU A 87 -2.02 -12.54 20.00
C GLU A 87 -2.98 -11.45 19.53
N PHE A 88 -3.23 -10.43 20.35
CA PHE A 88 -4.08 -9.31 19.98
C PHE A 88 -3.50 -8.54 18.78
N GLY A 89 -2.17 -8.34 18.76
CA GLY A 89 -1.49 -7.74 17.62
C GLY A 89 -1.72 -8.50 16.31
N GLN A 90 -1.68 -9.84 16.35
CA GLN A 90 -1.99 -10.69 15.20
C GLN A 90 -3.45 -10.58 14.78
N PHE A 91 -4.39 -10.53 15.73
CA PHE A 91 -5.81 -10.33 15.45
C PHE A 91 -6.06 -9.01 14.70
N VAL A 92 -5.55 -7.88 15.22
CA VAL A 92 -5.71 -6.57 14.58
C VAL A 92 -5.06 -6.57 13.19
N GLN A 93 -3.86 -7.14 13.07
CA GLN A 93 -3.20 -7.27 11.78
C GLN A 93 -4.02 -8.07 10.76
N SER A 94 -4.62 -9.19 11.19
CA SER A 94 -5.48 -10.00 10.32
C SER A 94 -6.70 -9.22 9.84
N LYS A 95 -7.33 -8.44 10.72
CA LYS A 95 -8.50 -7.61 10.37
C LYS A 95 -8.16 -6.51 9.38
N LEU A 96 -6.99 -5.88 9.54
CA LEU A 96 -6.50 -4.88 8.60
C LEU A 96 -6.21 -5.49 7.23
N GLN A 97 -5.60 -6.69 7.20
CA GLN A 97 -5.38 -7.41 5.95
C GLN A 97 -6.70 -7.81 5.27
N GLU A 98 -7.71 -8.21 6.05
CA GLU A 98 -9.06 -8.48 5.55
C GLU A 98 -9.73 -7.23 4.95
N ASP A 99 -9.58 -6.07 5.57
CA ASP A 99 -10.12 -4.82 5.04
C ASP A 99 -9.39 -4.39 3.77
N GLN A 100 -8.06 -4.43 3.76
CA GLN A 100 -7.26 -4.09 2.57
C GLN A 100 -7.67 -4.92 1.37
N ILE A 101 -7.81 -6.24 1.53
CA ILE A 101 -8.19 -7.08 0.39
C ILE A 101 -9.62 -6.81 -0.08
N ASN A 102 -10.54 -6.45 0.82
CA ASN A 102 -11.90 -6.08 0.43
C ASN A 102 -11.91 -4.76 -0.39
N GLU A 103 -11.06 -3.81 -0.02
CA GLU A 103 -10.86 -2.57 -0.77
C GLU A 103 -10.24 -2.85 -2.14
N ASP A 104 -9.19 -3.68 -2.20
CA ASP A 104 -8.53 -4.08 -3.46
C ASP A 104 -9.51 -4.78 -4.41
N ILE A 105 -10.32 -5.71 -3.91
CA ILE A 105 -11.38 -6.37 -4.69
C ILE A 105 -12.40 -5.34 -5.20
N SER A 106 -12.83 -4.39 -4.37
CA SER A 106 -13.81 -3.36 -4.75
C SER A 106 -13.24 -2.40 -5.80
N GLY A 107 -11.95 -2.05 -5.68
CA GLY A 107 -11.21 -1.28 -6.67
C GLY A 107 -11.12 -2.03 -8.01
N ALA A 108 -10.77 -3.32 -7.97
CA ALA A 108 -10.72 -4.18 -9.14
C ALA A 108 -12.08 -4.27 -9.84
N ILE A 109 -13.18 -4.48 -9.10
CA ILE A 109 -14.55 -4.48 -9.66
C ILE A 109 -14.83 -3.16 -10.39
N SER A 110 -14.49 -2.03 -9.79
CA SER A 110 -14.70 -0.70 -10.38
C SER A 110 -13.89 -0.53 -11.67
N PHE A 111 -12.63 -0.99 -11.66
CA PHE A 111 -11.77 -0.99 -12.82
C PHE A 111 -12.35 -1.85 -13.96
N TYR A 112 -12.70 -3.11 -13.73
CA TYR A 112 -13.26 -3.98 -14.76
C TYR A 112 -14.62 -3.49 -15.29
N LYS A 113 -15.46 -2.88 -14.44
CA LYS A 113 -16.69 -2.20 -14.89
C LYS A 113 -16.39 -1.02 -15.82
N SER A 114 -15.32 -0.27 -15.56
CA SER A 114 -14.89 0.82 -16.45
C SER A 114 -14.38 0.30 -17.81
N LEU A 115 -13.71 -0.85 -17.83
CA LEU A 115 -13.26 -1.50 -19.07
C LEU A 115 -14.42 -2.06 -19.88
N LEU A 116 -15.47 -2.57 -19.21
CA LEU A 116 -16.68 -3.07 -19.89
C LEU A 116 -17.31 -1.99 -20.79
N ALA A 117 -17.19 -0.71 -20.41
CA ALA A 117 -17.67 0.42 -21.21
C ALA A 117 -16.87 0.64 -22.51
N LYS A 118 -15.62 0.13 -22.60
CA LYS A 118 -14.78 0.20 -23.82
C LYS A 118 -15.13 -0.89 -24.84
N GLY A 119 -15.85 -1.94 -24.45
CA GLY A 119 -16.42 -2.96 -25.35
C GLY A 119 -15.47 -4.08 -25.82
N GLU A 120 -14.17 -3.96 -25.61
CA GLU A 120 -13.18 -5.00 -25.92
C GLU A 120 -13.12 -6.07 -24.80
N PHE A 121 -12.80 -7.32 -25.14
CA PHE A 121 -12.64 -8.44 -24.18
C PHE A 121 -13.82 -8.67 -23.22
N LYS A 122 -15.04 -8.34 -23.65
CA LYS A 122 -16.26 -8.40 -22.82
C LYS A 122 -16.42 -9.71 -22.05
N ALA A 123 -16.20 -10.86 -22.68
CA ALA A 123 -16.37 -12.16 -22.04
C ALA A 123 -15.35 -12.39 -20.90
N ASP A 124 -14.09 -12.02 -21.10
CA ASP A 124 -13.06 -12.10 -20.07
C ASP A 124 -13.33 -11.12 -18.92
N ILE A 125 -13.78 -9.90 -19.23
CA ILE A 125 -14.16 -8.88 -18.23
C ILE A 125 -15.36 -9.34 -17.39
N GLU A 126 -16.43 -9.86 -18.03
CA GLU A 126 -17.61 -10.37 -17.34
C GLU A 126 -17.25 -11.56 -16.43
N LYS A 127 -16.36 -12.44 -16.89
CA LYS A 127 -15.84 -13.54 -16.07
C LYS A 127 -15.05 -13.03 -14.85
N ALA A 128 -14.13 -12.06 -15.05
CA ALA A 128 -13.37 -11.45 -13.97
C ALA A 128 -14.28 -10.80 -12.93
N LEU A 129 -15.34 -10.11 -13.38
CA LEU A 129 -16.33 -9.50 -12.49
C LEU A 129 -17.09 -10.53 -11.67
N VAL A 130 -17.54 -11.63 -12.27
CA VAL A 130 -18.22 -12.72 -11.55
C VAL A 130 -17.30 -13.33 -10.48
N GLU A 131 -16.03 -13.56 -10.81
CA GLU A 131 -15.05 -14.09 -9.86
C GLU A 131 -14.80 -13.12 -8.70
N LEU A 132 -14.60 -11.84 -9.00
CA LEU A 132 -14.40 -10.79 -7.98
C LEU A 132 -15.62 -10.60 -7.07
N GLU A 133 -16.84 -10.59 -7.63
CA GLU A 133 -18.08 -10.49 -6.85
C GLU A 133 -18.32 -11.73 -5.97
N SER A 134 -17.83 -12.90 -6.39
CA SER A 134 -17.81 -14.11 -5.56
C SER A 134 -16.79 -14.01 -4.44
N LEU A 135 -15.56 -13.55 -4.74
CA LEU A 135 -14.52 -13.31 -3.74
C LEU A 135 -14.94 -12.28 -2.70
N GLN A 136 -15.66 -11.22 -3.09
CA GLN A 136 -16.16 -10.20 -2.16
C GLN A 136 -17.08 -10.80 -1.07
N LYS A 137 -17.80 -11.88 -1.40
CA LYS A 137 -18.71 -12.60 -0.48
C LYS A 137 -18.00 -13.68 0.34
N GLN A 138 -16.76 -14.03 0.01
CA GLN A 138 -15.98 -15.04 0.73
C GLN A 138 -15.65 -14.55 2.15
N THR A 139 -15.83 -15.40 3.15
CA THR A 139 -15.54 -15.07 4.56
C THR A 139 -14.19 -15.61 5.03
N GLN A 140 -13.66 -16.65 4.38
CA GLN A 140 -12.34 -17.16 4.69
C GLN A 140 -11.24 -16.29 4.05
N PHE A 141 -10.45 -15.61 4.88
CA PHE A 141 -9.41 -14.67 4.44
C PHE A 141 -8.40 -15.31 3.47
N GLU A 142 -7.80 -16.44 3.84
CA GLU A 142 -6.78 -17.10 3.01
C GLU A 142 -7.34 -17.49 1.64
N ALA A 143 -8.57 -18.02 1.59
CA ALA A 143 -9.23 -18.37 0.34
C ALA A 143 -9.55 -17.13 -0.51
N LYS A 144 -9.97 -16.02 0.12
CA LYS A 144 -10.21 -14.73 -0.57
C LYS A 144 -8.91 -14.17 -1.15
N ARG A 145 -7.83 -14.17 -0.36
CA ARG A 145 -6.50 -13.72 -0.75
C ARG A 145 -5.96 -14.52 -1.92
N ASP A 146 -5.94 -15.82 -1.78
CA ASP A 146 -5.39 -16.67 -2.83
C ASP A 146 -6.25 -16.61 -4.09
N GLY A 147 -7.57 -16.51 -3.96
CA GLY A 147 -8.46 -16.29 -5.10
C GLY A 147 -8.18 -14.98 -5.84
N PHE A 148 -8.01 -13.88 -5.10
CA PHE A 148 -7.72 -12.57 -5.68
C PHE A 148 -6.34 -12.53 -6.37
N LEU A 149 -5.30 -13.06 -5.71
CA LEU A 149 -3.94 -13.12 -6.29
C LEU A 149 -3.85 -14.02 -7.52
N ASN A 150 -4.76 -14.98 -7.66
CA ASN A 150 -4.80 -15.91 -8.78
C ASN A 150 -5.83 -15.54 -9.86
N LEU A 151 -6.47 -14.36 -9.76
CA LEU A 151 -7.51 -13.92 -10.70
C LEU A 151 -7.04 -13.98 -12.16
N GLU A 152 -5.78 -13.58 -12.41
CA GLU A 152 -5.20 -13.58 -13.76
C GLU A 152 -5.09 -14.96 -14.41
N LYS A 153 -5.08 -16.05 -13.63
CA LYS A 153 -4.99 -17.42 -14.17
C LYS A 153 -6.23 -17.81 -14.96
N GLY A 154 -7.35 -17.12 -14.74
CA GLY A 154 -8.60 -17.32 -15.46
C GLY A 154 -8.69 -16.59 -16.80
N PHE A 155 -7.74 -15.71 -17.11
CA PHE A 155 -7.80 -14.80 -18.25
C PHE A 155 -7.23 -15.41 -19.53
N SER A 156 -7.79 -15.02 -20.68
CA SER A 156 -7.16 -15.29 -21.97
C SER A 156 -5.80 -14.57 -22.08
N PRO A 157 -4.78 -15.16 -22.73
CA PRO A 157 -3.49 -14.49 -22.94
C PRO A 157 -3.62 -13.13 -23.64
N GLU A 158 -4.57 -13.01 -24.57
CA GLU A 158 -4.87 -11.76 -25.27
C GLU A 158 -5.42 -10.70 -24.32
N PHE A 159 -6.30 -11.08 -23.39
CA PHE A 159 -6.82 -10.17 -22.38
C PHE A 159 -5.73 -9.75 -21.38
N VAL A 160 -4.87 -10.67 -20.95
CA VAL A 160 -3.70 -10.34 -20.11
C VAL A 160 -2.80 -9.31 -20.82
N ASN A 161 -2.54 -9.49 -22.11
CA ASN A 161 -1.75 -8.54 -22.90
C ASN A 161 -2.46 -7.18 -23.08
N PHE A 162 -3.78 -7.17 -23.21
CA PHE A 162 -4.58 -5.94 -23.23
C PHE A 162 -4.49 -5.18 -21.90
N LEU A 163 -4.72 -5.86 -20.77
CA LEU A 163 -4.62 -5.25 -19.44
C LEU A 163 -3.24 -4.67 -19.19
N LYS A 164 -2.20 -5.41 -19.60
CA LYS A 164 -0.82 -4.94 -19.61
C LYS A 164 -0.67 -3.68 -20.47
N SER A 165 -1.16 -3.69 -21.71
CA SER A 165 -1.07 -2.55 -22.62
C SER A 165 -1.82 -1.31 -22.11
N ASP A 166 -2.97 -1.47 -21.46
CA ASP A 166 -3.73 -0.36 -20.85
C ASP A 166 -3.02 0.19 -19.58
N ALA A 167 -2.31 -0.66 -18.83
CA ALA A 167 -1.51 -0.25 -17.68
C ALA A 167 -0.16 0.40 -18.06
N LEU A 168 0.37 0.11 -19.25
CA LEU A 168 1.68 0.57 -19.70
C LEU A 168 1.83 2.10 -19.69
N PRO A 169 0.85 2.93 -20.14
CA PRO A 169 0.91 4.38 -20.00
C PRO A 169 1.11 4.84 -18.55
N GLN A 170 0.40 4.24 -17.59
CA GLN A 170 0.51 4.61 -16.18
C GLN A 170 1.83 4.14 -15.59
N ILE A 171 2.30 2.94 -15.91
CA ILE A 171 3.61 2.43 -15.47
C ILE A 171 4.74 3.32 -16.01
N ASN A 172 4.66 3.72 -17.28
CA ASN A 172 5.63 4.66 -17.87
C ASN A 172 5.55 6.05 -17.20
N LYS A 173 4.35 6.53 -16.86
CA LYS A 173 4.18 7.79 -16.12
C LYS A 173 4.84 7.71 -14.74
N ASP A 174 4.58 6.64 -14.01
CA ASP A 174 5.12 6.40 -12.67
C ASP A 174 6.65 6.26 -12.68
N LEU A 175 7.21 5.56 -13.66
CA LEU A 175 8.66 5.47 -13.88
C LEU A 175 9.26 6.86 -14.17
N LYS A 176 8.63 7.67 -15.03
CA LYS A 176 9.06 9.06 -15.30
C LYS A 176 9.03 9.93 -14.05
N SER A 177 7.95 9.87 -13.27
CA SER A 177 7.87 10.61 -11.99
C SER A 177 8.96 10.16 -11.01
N GLY A 178 9.32 8.87 -11.00
CA GLY A 178 10.47 8.36 -10.25
C GLY A 178 11.80 8.97 -10.71
N VAL A 179 12.04 9.04 -12.02
CA VAL A 179 13.22 9.70 -12.61
C VAL A 179 13.27 11.17 -12.20
N GLU A 180 12.19 11.93 -12.38
CA GLU A 180 12.09 13.34 -12.02
C GLU A 180 12.36 13.58 -10.53
N PHE A 181 11.83 12.71 -9.66
CA PHE A 181 12.09 12.77 -8.23
C PHE A 181 13.59 12.59 -7.92
N PHE A 182 14.23 11.56 -8.48
CA PHE A 182 15.66 11.36 -8.26
C PHE A 182 16.52 12.51 -8.82
N GLU A 183 16.11 13.15 -9.92
CA GLU A 183 16.77 14.36 -10.42
C GLU A 183 16.70 15.51 -9.43
N LYS A 184 15.52 15.77 -8.86
CA LYS A 184 15.35 16.81 -7.83
C LYS A 184 16.24 16.54 -6.61
N VAL A 185 16.28 15.30 -6.12
CA VAL A 185 17.14 14.92 -5.00
C VAL A 185 18.61 15.14 -5.34
N LEU A 186 19.06 14.68 -6.51
CA LEU A 186 20.45 14.79 -6.96
C LEU A 186 20.90 16.23 -7.27
N ALA A 187 19.96 17.18 -7.38
CA ALA A 187 20.25 18.60 -7.59
C ALA A 187 20.60 19.36 -6.30
N GLU A 188 20.38 18.77 -5.12
CA GLU A 188 20.78 19.36 -3.84
C GLU A 188 22.31 19.31 -3.62
N SER A 189 22.83 20.19 -2.77
CA SER A 189 24.27 20.36 -2.58
C SER A 189 24.95 19.29 -1.70
N ASP A 190 24.18 18.52 -0.91
CA ASP A 190 24.72 17.52 0.02
C ASP A 190 23.82 16.27 0.08
N VAL A 191 23.87 15.47 -0.99
CA VAL A 191 22.99 14.31 -1.18
C VAL A 191 23.61 13.06 -0.56
N LYS A 192 22.97 12.57 0.51
CA LYS A 192 23.30 11.25 1.06
C LYS A 192 22.91 10.16 0.05
N TYR A 193 23.76 9.13 -0.11
CA TYR A 193 23.55 8.02 -1.05
C TYR A 193 23.48 8.42 -2.55
N ALA A 194 24.17 9.48 -2.95
CA ALA A 194 24.11 9.99 -4.34
C ALA A 194 24.43 8.93 -5.42
N THR A 195 25.31 7.96 -5.13
CA THR A 195 25.68 6.89 -6.07
C THR A 195 24.52 5.91 -6.26
N GLU A 196 23.90 5.49 -5.17
CA GLU A 196 22.77 4.58 -5.16
C GLU A 196 21.55 5.21 -5.84
N ILE A 197 21.29 6.49 -5.57
CA ILE A 197 20.18 7.24 -6.18
C ILE A 197 20.40 7.41 -7.69
N LYS A 198 21.65 7.66 -8.14
CA LYS A 198 21.99 7.63 -9.58
C LYS A 198 21.74 6.25 -10.19
N GLY A 199 22.04 5.17 -9.46
CA GLY A 199 21.75 3.81 -9.88
C GLY A 199 20.26 3.56 -10.07
N LEU A 200 19.42 3.94 -9.09
CA LEU A 200 17.96 3.81 -9.18
C LEU A 200 17.38 4.65 -10.32
N LYS A 201 17.90 5.88 -10.51
CA LYS A 201 17.53 6.74 -11.63
C LYS A 201 17.84 6.07 -12.98
N ALA A 202 19.06 5.60 -13.17
CA ALA A 202 19.47 4.94 -14.41
C ALA A 202 18.65 3.67 -14.69
N GLN A 203 18.30 2.93 -13.64
CA GLN A 203 17.42 1.76 -13.75
C GLN A 203 16.01 2.15 -14.24
N ALA A 204 15.43 3.21 -13.66
CA ALA A 204 14.13 3.73 -14.09
C ALA A 204 14.16 4.28 -15.52
N GLU A 205 15.21 5.00 -15.91
CA GLU A 205 15.43 5.51 -17.28
C GLU A 205 15.55 4.35 -18.28
N ALA A 206 16.31 3.31 -17.96
CA ALA A 206 16.46 2.13 -18.82
C ALA A 206 15.13 1.40 -19.01
N ALA A 207 14.33 1.26 -17.93
CA ALA A 207 13.03 0.62 -17.99
C ALA A 207 12.01 1.40 -18.84
N LEU A 208 12.21 2.70 -19.11
CA LEU A 208 11.29 3.47 -19.95
C LEU A 208 11.38 3.12 -21.45
N ALA A 209 12.43 2.45 -21.91
CA ALA A 209 12.59 2.10 -23.32
C ALA A 209 11.42 1.23 -23.83
N ASP A 210 10.98 1.47 -25.07
CA ASP A 210 9.83 0.78 -25.69
C ASP A 210 10.09 -0.72 -25.87
N SER A 211 11.34 -1.13 -25.97
CA SER A 211 11.76 -2.53 -26.11
C SER A 211 11.69 -3.33 -24.80
N VAL A 212 11.46 -2.67 -23.66
CA VAL A 212 11.42 -3.34 -22.35
C VAL A 212 10.03 -3.94 -22.13
N PRO A 213 9.92 -5.25 -21.84
CA PRO A 213 8.66 -5.88 -21.50
C PRO A 213 8.00 -5.22 -20.29
N ILE A 214 6.68 -5.16 -20.27
CA ILE A 214 5.93 -4.55 -19.17
C ILE A 214 6.20 -5.19 -17.80
N ASP A 215 6.41 -6.51 -17.75
CA ASP A 215 6.69 -7.21 -16.50
C ASP A 215 8.04 -6.73 -15.91
N ASP A 216 9.02 -6.46 -16.77
CA ASP A 216 10.31 -5.87 -16.38
C ASP A 216 10.17 -4.40 -15.96
N LYS A 217 9.25 -3.65 -16.59
CA LYS A 217 8.90 -2.27 -16.19
C LYS A 217 8.26 -2.24 -14.80
N GLN A 218 7.30 -3.13 -14.53
CA GLN A 218 6.63 -3.25 -13.24
C GLN A 218 7.60 -3.67 -12.14
N LYS A 219 8.46 -4.66 -12.43
CA LYS A 219 9.52 -5.09 -11.52
C LYS A 219 10.46 -3.92 -11.20
N THR A 220 10.92 -3.20 -12.21
CA THR A 220 11.78 -2.02 -12.00
C THR A 220 11.08 -0.96 -11.16
N LEU A 221 9.80 -0.67 -11.43
CA LEU A 221 9.02 0.30 -10.65
C LEU A 221 8.92 -0.10 -9.17
N TYR A 222 8.74 -1.39 -8.88
CA TYR A 222 8.75 -1.91 -7.52
C TYR A 222 10.13 -1.72 -6.85
N GLU A 223 11.20 -2.08 -7.54
CA GLU A 223 12.58 -2.03 -7.03
C GLU A 223 13.04 -0.60 -6.73
N ILE A 224 12.73 0.38 -7.59
CA ILE A 224 13.10 1.78 -7.35
C ILE A 224 12.31 2.43 -6.20
N ARG A 225 11.09 1.92 -5.92
CA ARG A 225 10.27 2.37 -4.78
C ARG A 225 10.63 1.65 -3.48
N ASN A 226 11.28 0.49 -3.57
CA ASN A 226 11.63 -0.37 -2.44
C ASN A 226 13.08 -0.87 -2.54
N PRO A 227 14.09 0.02 -2.58
CA PRO A 227 15.49 -0.40 -2.64
C PRO A 227 15.87 -1.26 -1.41
N ALA A 228 16.67 -2.29 -1.60
CA ALA A 228 17.00 -3.25 -0.52
C ALA A 228 17.67 -2.63 0.72
N ASN A 229 18.24 -1.42 0.59
CA ASN A 229 18.85 -0.69 1.70
C ASN A 229 17.78 0.11 2.47
N ALA A 230 17.49 -0.30 3.70
CA ALA A 230 16.49 0.33 4.56
C ALA A 230 16.80 1.81 4.86
N ASP A 231 18.06 2.18 5.06
CA ASP A 231 18.44 3.57 5.34
C ASP A 231 18.27 4.47 4.10
N LEU A 232 18.47 3.90 2.91
CA LEU A 232 18.19 4.58 1.65
C LEU A 232 16.69 4.77 1.43
N ILE A 233 15.87 3.76 1.75
CA ILE A 233 14.41 3.88 1.71
C ILE A 233 13.95 5.05 2.60
N GLU A 234 14.37 5.08 3.86
CA GLU A 234 13.95 6.12 4.81
C GLU A 234 14.44 7.50 4.39
N TYR A 235 15.66 7.60 3.85
CA TYR A 235 16.17 8.85 3.29
C TYR A 235 15.34 9.34 2.09
N LEU A 236 15.02 8.45 1.14
CA LEU A 236 14.23 8.79 -0.04
C LEU A 236 12.79 9.17 0.33
N LYS A 237 12.19 8.52 1.34
CA LYS A 237 10.88 8.90 1.87
C LYS A 237 10.89 10.32 2.44
N ALA A 238 11.89 10.65 3.25
CA ALA A 238 12.05 12.00 3.80
C ALA A 238 12.20 13.03 2.68
N LYS A 239 13.07 12.76 1.69
CA LYS A 239 13.27 13.64 0.53
C LYS A 239 12.03 13.81 -0.33
N PHE A 240 11.24 12.75 -0.50
CA PHE A 240 10.01 12.82 -1.27
C PHE A 240 8.99 13.79 -0.65
N ALA A 241 8.94 13.87 0.68
CA ALA A 241 8.10 14.81 1.39
C ALA A 241 8.64 16.24 1.49
N GLU A 242 9.96 16.43 1.37
CA GLU A 242 10.53 17.78 1.31
C GLU A 242 10.31 18.43 -0.07
N LEU A 243 10.27 17.61 -1.13
CA LEU A 243 10.30 18.05 -2.53
C LEU A 243 8.95 18.03 -3.26
N ASN A 244 7.89 17.62 -2.57
CA ASN A 244 6.49 17.61 -3.03
C ASN A 244 5.58 18.07 -1.90
#